data_AF-A0A351BM17-F1
#
_entry.id   AF-A0A351BM17-F1
#
_cell.length_a   1.000
_cell.length_b   1.000
_cell.length_c   1.000
_cell.angle_alpha   90.00
_cell.angle_beta   90.00
_cell.angle_gamma   90.00
#
_symmetry.space_group_name_H-M   'P 1'
#
loop_
_entity.id
_entity.type
_entity.pdbx_description
1 polymer ?
#
loop_
_entity_poly.entity_id
_entity_poly.type
_entity_poly.pdbx_seq_one_letter_code
_entity_poly.pdbx_strand_id
1 'polypeptide(L)'
;MHPELIKAQLRICGSSLSSVARATCVSAMNVSHVIHGRHRSIRIARRICELTGLDPESAWPGRYPELRIHPVGQRRHLDHLHGGS
;
A
#
# COMPACT_ATOMS: atom_id res chain seq x y z
N MET A 1 6.97 -8.99 -5.97
CA MET A 1 5.53 -9.28 -6.16
C MET A 1 5.01 -8.62 -7.45
N HIS A 2 3.98 -9.17 -8.10
CA HIS A 2 3.35 -8.52 -9.26
C HIS A 2 2.57 -7.26 -8.83
N PRO A 3 2.66 -6.14 -9.58
CA PRO A 3 1.96 -4.89 -9.25
C PRO A 3 0.44 -5.05 -9.18
N GLU A 4 -0.11 -6.04 -9.87
CA GLU A 4 -1.54 -6.36 -9.85
C GLU A 4 -2.00 -6.94 -8.52
N LEU A 5 -1.14 -7.71 -7.83
CA LEU A 5 -1.45 -8.23 -6.51
C LEU A 5 -1.50 -7.13 -5.45
N ILE A 6 -0.60 -6.14 -5.53
CA ILE A 6 -0.63 -4.97 -4.63
C ILE A 6 -1.93 -4.19 -4.83
N LYS A 7 -2.35 -3.99 -6.09
CA LYS A 7 -3.62 -3.35 -6.43
C LYS A 7 -4.82 -4.16 -5.95
N ALA A 8 -4.78 -5.49 -6.12
CA ALA A 8 -5.83 -6.39 -5.64
C ALA A 8 -5.94 -6.33 -4.12
N GLN A 9 -4.84 -6.38 -3.39
CA GLN A 9 -4.83 -6.30 -1.93
C GLN A 9 -5.38 -4.96 -1.41
N LEU A 10 -5.03 -3.85 -2.07
CA LEU A 10 -5.64 -2.56 -1.78
C LEU A 10 -7.17 -2.63 -1.89
N ARG A 11 -7.69 -3.22 -2.98
CA ARG A 11 -9.14 -3.38 -3.18
C ARG A 11 -9.79 -4.30 -2.14
N ILE A 12 -9.14 -5.40 -1.78
CA ILE A 12 -9.61 -6.32 -0.72
C ILE A 12 -9.74 -5.58 0.62
N CYS A 13 -8.82 -4.65 0.91
CA CYS A 13 -8.87 -3.79 2.10
C CYS A 13 -9.78 -2.55 1.95
N GLY A 14 -10.63 -2.49 0.93
CA GLY A 14 -11.53 -1.34 0.69
C GLY A 14 -10.80 -0.04 0.30
N SER A 15 -9.52 -0.13 -0.04
CA SER A 15 -8.67 0.99 -0.43
C SER A 15 -8.42 1.02 -1.93
N SER A 16 -8.02 2.18 -2.45
CA SER A 16 -7.74 2.39 -3.87
C SER A 16 -6.53 3.29 -4.06
N LEU A 17 -5.93 3.28 -5.25
CA LEU A 17 -4.79 4.16 -5.58
C LEU A 17 -5.11 5.63 -5.31
N SER A 18 -6.33 6.06 -5.64
CA SER A 18 -6.85 7.41 -5.38
C SER A 18 -6.94 7.72 -3.88
N SER A 19 -7.28 6.74 -3.04
CA SER A 19 -7.30 6.91 -1.58
C SER A 19 -5.88 7.09 -1.03
N VAL A 20 -4.92 6.31 -1.52
CA VAL A 20 -3.49 6.45 -1.18
C VAL A 20 -2.95 7.81 -1.65
N ALA A 21 -3.30 8.21 -2.87
CA ALA A 21 -2.91 9.49 -3.47
C ALA A 21 -3.40 10.68 -2.62
N ARG A 22 -4.68 10.66 -2.23
CA ARG A 22 -5.26 11.68 -1.34
C ARG A 22 -4.58 11.69 0.03
N ALA A 23 -4.38 10.52 0.64
CA ALA A 23 -3.75 10.40 1.96
C ALA A 23 -2.28 10.85 1.98
N THR A 24 -1.57 10.77 0.85
CA THR A 24 -0.16 11.15 0.75
C THR A 24 0.07 12.49 0.05
N CYS A 25 -1.02 13.16 -0.38
CA CYS A 25 -1.01 14.39 -1.18
C CYS A 25 -0.11 14.28 -2.42
N VAL A 26 -0.22 13.17 -3.15
CA VAL A 26 0.51 12.93 -4.41
C VAL A 26 -0.44 12.56 -5.53
N SER A 27 0.02 12.65 -6.78
CA SER A 27 -0.75 12.17 -7.92
C SER A 27 -0.92 10.65 -7.90
N ALA A 28 -2.09 10.15 -8.33
CA ALA A 28 -2.34 8.72 -8.52
C ALA A 28 -1.32 8.07 -9.47
N MET A 29 -0.75 8.84 -10.40
CA MET A 29 0.31 8.38 -11.30
C MET A 29 1.59 8.04 -10.55
N ASN A 30 1.97 8.83 -9.55
CA ASN A 30 3.12 8.54 -8.68
C ASN A 30 2.88 7.28 -7.83
N VAL A 31 1.65 7.09 -7.33
CA VAL A 31 1.28 5.85 -6.62
C VAL A 31 1.44 4.64 -7.53
N SER A 32 0.95 4.73 -8.77
CA SER A 32 1.12 3.69 -9.78
C SER A 32 2.60 3.42 -10.06
N HIS A 33 3.42 4.45 -10.26
CA HIS A 33 4.85 4.28 -10.48
C HIS A 33 5.55 3.58 -9.31
N VAL A 34 5.16 3.85 -8.07
CA VAL A 34 5.70 3.13 -6.91
C VAL A 34 5.27 1.66 -6.94
N ILE A 35 3.99 1.37 -7.18
CA ILE A 35 3.47 -0.01 -7.26
C ILE A 35 4.18 -0.83 -8.33
N HIS A 36 4.42 -0.25 -9.52
CA HIS A 36 5.14 -0.90 -10.61
C HIS A 36 6.67 -0.93 -10.40
N GLY A 37 7.17 -0.33 -9.32
CA GLY A 37 8.59 -0.22 -9.09
C GLY A 37 9.31 0.73 -10.06
N ARG A 38 8.64 1.67 -10.70
CA ARG A 38 9.34 2.71 -11.48
C ARG A 38 9.89 3.83 -10.60
N HIS A 39 9.24 4.10 -9.46
CA HIS A 39 9.63 5.17 -8.55
C HIS A 39 9.84 4.67 -7.12
N ARG A 40 10.72 5.35 -6.37
CA ARG A 40 10.97 5.08 -4.95
C ARG A 40 10.31 6.19 -4.13
N SER A 41 9.35 5.83 -3.26
CA SER A 41 8.73 6.78 -2.35
C SER A 41 8.26 6.09 -1.08
N ILE A 42 8.95 6.41 0.00
CA ILE A 42 8.75 5.80 1.32
C ILE A 42 7.36 6.13 1.86
N ARG A 43 6.90 7.38 1.71
CA ARG A 43 5.55 7.79 2.16
C ARG A 43 4.45 6.96 1.51
N ILE A 44 4.55 6.76 0.19
CA ILE A 44 3.57 5.99 -0.59
C ILE A 44 3.64 4.51 -0.21
N ALA A 45 4.85 3.93 -0.22
CA ALA A 45 5.04 2.52 0.13
C ALA A 45 4.57 2.24 1.57
N ARG A 46 4.96 3.08 2.53
CA ARG A 46 4.48 3.02 3.92
C ARG A 46 2.96 3.06 3.96
N ARG A 47 2.34 4.02 3.28
CA ARG A 47 0.88 4.16 3.30
C ARG A 47 0.17 2.94 2.71
N ILE A 48 0.71 2.36 1.64
CA ILE A 48 0.17 1.12 1.07
C ILE A 48 0.27 0.00 2.11
N CYS A 49 1.44 -0.19 2.73
CA CYS A 49 1.64 -1.23 3.75
C CYS A 49 0.76 -0.98 4.99
N GLU A 50 0.52 0.27 5.41
CA GLU A 50 -0.41 0.63 6.50
C GLU A 50 -1.85 0.21 6.21
N LEU A 51 -2.25 0.29 4.95
CA LEU A 51 -3.62 0.00 4.51
C LEU A 51 -3.80 -1.48 4.23
N THR A 52 -2.81 -2.14 3.63
CA THR A 52 -2.92 -3.54 3.19
C THR A 52 -2.37 -4.54 4.20
N GLY A 53 -1.55 -4.09 5.15
CA GLY A 53 -0.76 -4.97 6.02
C GLY A 53 0.34 -5.74 5.29
N LEU A 54 0.62 -5.42 4.01
CA LEU A 54 1.65 -6.09 3.24
C LEU A 54 3.03 -5.73 3.79
N ASP A 55 3.91 -6.74 3.79
CA ASP A 55 5.32 -6.50 4.06
C ASP A 55 5.98 -5.78 2.86
N PRO A 56 6.72 -4.69 3.09
CA PRO A 56 7.38 -3.93 2.02
C PRO A 56 8.43 -4.76 1.27
N GLU A 57 9.02 -5.80 1.85
CA GLU A 57 9.95 -6.71 1.16
C GLU A 57 9.21 -7.68 0.25
N SER A 58 8.01 -8.11 0.64
CA SER A 58 7.15 -8.91 -0.22
C SER A 58 6.68 -8.09 -1.43
N ALA A 59 6.21 -6.87 -1.18
CA ALA A 59 5.74 -5.96 -2.22
C ALA A 59 6.88 -5.46 -3.12
N TRP A 60 7.97 -4.98 -2.53
CA TRP A 60 9.14 -4.38 -3.19
C TRP A 60 10.46 -4.91 -2.60
N PRO A 61 10.89 -6.12 -3.01
CA PRO A 61 12.08 -6.75 -2.45
C PRO A 61 13.31 -5.85 -2.60
N GLY A 62 14.00 -5.58 -1.49
CA GLY A 62 15.25 -4.81 -1.45
C GLY A 62 15.13 -3.30 -1.65
N ARG A 63 13.93 -2.72 -1.82
CA ARG A 63 13.81 -1.26 -2.07
C ARG A 63 13.68 -0.38 -0.84
N TYR A 64 13.06 -0.92 0.20
CA TYR A 64 12.67 -0.16 1.39
C TYR A 64 13.17 -0.82 2.66
N PRO A 65 14.51 -0.88 2.87
CA PRO A 65 15.08 -1.40 4.11
C PRO A 65 14.62 -0.59 5.33
N GLU A 66 14.36 0.70 5.16
CA GLU A 66 13.86 1.59 6.21
C GLU A 66 12.45 1.26 6.73
N LEU A 67 11.58 0.65 5.91
CA LEU A 67 10.24 0.24 6.35
C LEU A 67 10.28 -1.03 7.21
N ARG A 68 11.39 -1.76 7.21
CA ARG A 68 11.63 -2.86 8.17
C ARG A 68 11.97 -2.36 9.57
N ILE A 69 12.70 -1.24 9.65
CA ILE A 69 13.18 -0.69 10.91
C ILE A 69 12.02 -0.05 11.69
N HIS A 70 11.08 0.57 10.98
CA HIS A 70 9.87 1.12 11.55
C HIS A 70 8.67 0.29 11.12
N PRO A 71 8.29 -0.76 11.89
CA PRO A 71 7.16 -1.59 11.55
C PRO A 71 5.95 -0.70 11.38
N VAL A 72 5.40 -0.74 10.18
CA VAL A 72 4.20 -0.04 9.82
C VAL A 72 3.10 -0.56 10.73
N GLY A 73 2.65 0.28 11.67
CA GLY A 73 1.77 -0.14 12.77
C GLY A 73 0.65 -1.00 12.24
N GLN A 74 0.70 -2.29 12.56
CA GLN A 74 -0.22 -3.31 12.11
C GLN A 74 -1.61 -2.89 12.58
N ARG A 75 -2.37 -2.21 11.71
CA ARG A 75 -3.77 -1.95 11.94
C ARG A 75 -4.41 -3.32 12.02
N ARG A 76 -4.65 -3.75 13.26
CA ARG A 76 -5.52 -4.87 13.56
C ARG A 76 -6.81 -4.60 12.83
N HIS A 77 -7.02 -5.37 11.76
CA HIS A 77 -8.28 -5.99 11.40
C HIS A 77 -9.47 -5.35 12.15
N LEU A 78 -9.88 -4.16 11.71
CA LEU A 78 -11.21 -3.63 11.98
C LEU A 78 -12.03 -4.25 10.84
N ASP A 79 -12.69 -5.37 11.09
CA ASP A 79 -14.03 -5.40 11.69
C ASP A 79 -14.95 -4.39 10.97
N HIS A 80 -15.94 -4.96 10.29
CA HIS A 80 -17.06 -4.35 9.58
C HIS A 80 -17.01 -4.02 8.07
N LEU A 81 -17.83 -4.82 7.35
CA LEU A 81 -18.91 -4.41 6.43
C LEU A 81 -18.57 -3.96 5.00
N HIS A 82 -18.88 -4.84 4.05
CA HIS A 82 -20.13 -4.64 3.29
C HIS A 82 -20.89 -5.97 3.19
N GLY A 83 -21.87 -6.13 4.08
CA GLY A 83 -23.11 -6.74 3.68
C GLY A 83 -23.79 -5.77 2.71
N GLY A 84 -24.21 -6.27 1.55
CA GLY A 84 -24.93 -5.51 0.53
C GLY A 84 -25.74 -6.52 -0.26
N SER A 85 -27.05 -6.45 -0.02
CA SER A 85 -28.18 -7.28 -0.45
C SER A 85 -28.17 -7.81 -1.88
#